data_AF-A0A7S3ZFU9-F1
#
_entry.id   AF-A0A7S3ZFU9-F1
#
_cell.length_a   1.000
_cell.length_b   1.000
_cell.length_c   1.000
_cell.angle_alpha   90.00
_cell.angle_beta   90.00
_cell.angle_gamma   90.00
#
_symmetry.space_group_name_H-M   'P 1'
#
loop_
_entity.id
_entity.type
_entity.pdbx_description
1 polymer ?
#
loop_
_entity_poly.entity_id
_entity_poly.type
_entity_poly.pdbx_seq_one_letter_code
_entity_poly.pdbx_strand_id
1 'polypeptide(L)'
;ENLSNLKSEFTEVDKKLSEHSRQSAELRKKNLILERKITQKKRSLDKSKPMRISLEAQVSGLKDGAKKSQVELKKLERKGKKQEEKVKSLTQQLTEIQDQKKEFETQESTEENLIEASRLEEYNKKKQEVGTKTAQIQQQLDDAQRACSTKQKIHAKIQREIDVLVEGKENLDQAHQFNSTKRDKMKKHCDENEAKLKVLTKELSGLTKTSKGAAERMKEVRRQLEQHDARLHAAHSDRQQSKREARMLEATETLKRLFKGVRGRLYELCDLTRNEYKMAVTIALGKNMEAIVVDEEKVALDCIKYLKEQRLGKA
;
A
#
# COMPACT_ATOMS: atom_id res chain seq x y z
N GLU A 1 -33.97 22.80 -40.68
CA GLU A 1 -33.57 21.47 -40.17
C GLU A 1 -32.06 21.35 -39.93
N ASN A 2 -31.18 21.64 -40.90
CA ASN A 2 -29.72 21.49 -40.66
C ASN A 2 -29.14 22.37 -39.53
N LEU A 3 -29.66 23.58 -39.34
CA LEU A 3 -29.19 24.51 -38.30
C LEU A 3 -29.71 24.16 -36.89
N SER A 4 -30.84 23.44 -36.78
CA SER A 4 -31.32 22.94 -35.49
C SER A 4 -30.57 21.68 -35.07
N ASN A 5 -30.23 20.80 -36.02
CA ASN A 5 -29.42 19.62 -35.75
C ASN A 5 -27.99 19.98 -35.33
N LEU A 6 -27.39 20.99 -35.96
CA LEU A 6 -26.06 21.46 -35.56
C LEU A 6 -26.05 22.09 -34.16
N LYS A 7 -27.10 22.86 -33.83
CA LYS A 7 -27.28 23.39 -32.49
C LYS A 7 -27.48 22.26 -31.46
N SER A 8 -28.23 21.20 -31.79
CA SER A 8 -28.39 20.07 -30.88
C SER A 8 -27.07 19.31 -30.68
N GLU A 9 -26.31 19.07 -31.75
CA GLU A 9 -25.00 18.41 -31.67
C GLU A 9 -23.99 19.23 -30.86
N PHE A 10 -23.94 20.55 -31.07
CA PHE A 10 -23.10 21.44 -30.27
C PHE A 10 -23.47 21.41 -28.79
N THR A 11 -24.77 21.45 -28.47
CA THR A 11 -25.23 21.33 -27.08
C THR A 11 -24.94 19.96 -26.46
N GLU A 12 -24.93 18.88 -27.24
CA GLU A 12 -24.51 17.57 -26.75
C GLU A 12 -23.00 17.52 -26.46
N VAL A 13 -22.17 18.08 -27.34
CA VAL A 13 -20.72 18.10 -27.15
C VAL A 13 -20.32 18.98 -25.97
N ASP A 14 -20.99 20.12 -25.77
CA ASP A 14 -20.79 20.98 -24.60
C ASP A 14 -21.23 20.29 -23.31
N LYS A 15 -22.35 19.55 -23.32
CA LYS A 15 -22.75 18.72 -22.18
C LYS A 15 -21.69 17.66 -21.86
N LYS A 16 -21.20 16.93 -22.87
CA LYS A 16 -20.13 15.93 -22.70
C LYS A 16 -18.82 16.55 -22.21
N LEU A 17 -18.44 17.74 -22.71
CA LEU A 17 -17.26 18.47 -22.23
C LEU A 17 -17.41 18.88 -20.76
N SER A 18 -18.57 19.40 -20.40
CA SER A 18 -18.90 19.80 -19.02
C SER A 18 -18.87 18.58 -18.08
N GLU A 19 -19.47 17.46 -18.49
CA GLU A 19 -19.43 16.20 -17.74
C GLU A 19 -18.01 15.66 -17.56
N HIS A 20 -17.19 15.64 -18.61
CA HIS A 20 -15.80 15.20 -18.51
C HIS A 20 -14.93 16.15 -17.68
N SER A 21 -15.15 17.46 -17.77
CA SER A 21 -14.49 18.44 -16.91
C SER A 21 -14.82 18.20 -15.43
N ARG A 22 -16.11 17.96 -15.13
CA ARG A 22 -16.58 17.59 -13.79
C ARG A 22 -15.96 16.29 -13.30
N GLN A 23 -15.94 15.24 -14.12
CA GLN A 23 -15.32 13.96 -13.78
C GLN A 23 -13.80 14.10 -13.53
N SER A 24 -13.10 14.89 -14.35
CA SER A 24 -11.67 15.18 -14.17
C SER A 24 -11.39 15.91 -12.86
N ALA A 25 -12.23 16.89 -12.51
CA ALA A 25 -12.15 17.59 -11.22
C ALA A 25 -12.40 16.64 -10.03
N GLU A 26 -13.39 15.75 -10.12
CA GLU A 26 -13.66 14.73 -9.10
C GLU A 26 -12.50 13.74 -8.94
N LEU A 27 -11.90 13.28 -10.04
CA LEU A 27 -10.73 12.40 -10.02
C LEU A 27 -9.50 13.08 -9.40
N ARG A 28 -9.26 14.36 -9.72
CA ARG A 28 -8.19 15.15 -9.08
C ARG A 28 -8.41 15.26 -7.58
N LYS A 29 -9.65 15.52 -7.15
CA LYS A 29 -10.01 15.58 -5.72
C LYS A 29 -9.80 14.22 -5.03
N LYS A 30 -10.17 13.11 -5.67
CA LYS A 30 -9.92 11.75 -5.18
C LYS A 30 -8.42 11.44 -5.06
N ASN A 31 -7.62 11.81 -6.06
CA ASN A 31 -6.16 11.65 -6.03
C ASN A 31 -5.52 12.44 -4.88
N LEU A 32 -5.95 13.69 -4.67
CA LEU A 32 -5.45 14.51 -3.56
C LEU A 32 -5.75 13.85 -2.20
N ILE A 33 -6.94 13.28 -2.03
CA ILE A 33 -7.33 12.56 -0.81
C ILE A 33 -6.47 11.29 -0.64
N LEU A 34 -6.23 10.54 -1.71
CA LEU A 34 -5.39 9.34 -1.68
C LEU A 34 -3.92 9.67 -1.34
N GLU A 35 -3.35 10.74 -1.92
CA GLU A 35 -2.00 11.19 -1.59
C GLU A 35 -1.89 11.62 -0.12
N ARG A 36 -2.89 12.32 0.42
CA ARG A 36 -2.97 12.63 1.85
C ARG A 36 -3.03 11.38 2.72
N LYS A 37 -3.81 10.37 2.31
CA LYS A 37 -3.86 9.08 3.03
C LYS A 37 -2.52 8.33 2.96
N ILE A 38 -1.85 8.34 1.82
CA ILE A 38 -0.53 7.71 1.65
C ILE A 38 0.51 8.39 2.54
N THR A 39 0.56 9.73 2.55
CA THR A 39 1.50 10.48 3.39
C THR A 39 1.23 10.26 4.88
N GLN A 40 -0.04 10.20 5.30
CA GLN A 40 -0.41 9.86 6.67
C GLN A 40 -0.01 8.41 7.06
N LYS A 41 -0.21 7.45 6.16
CA LYS A 41 0.23 6.05 6.34
C LYS A 41 1.76 5.93 6.39
N LYS A 42 2.51 6.67 5.56
CA LYS A 42 3.97 6.73 5.63
C LYS A 42 4.45 7.29 6.97
N ARG A 43 3.86 8.40 7.44
CA ARG A 43 4.20 8.98 8.76
C ARG A 43 3.92 8.02 9.92
N SER A 44 2.80 7.30 9.89
CA SER A 44 2.50 6.29 10.93
C SER A 44 3.46 5.10 10.87
N LEU A 45 3.86 4.67 9.66
CA LEU A 45 4.89 3.65 9.49
C LEU A 45 6.23 4.12 10.06
N ASP A 46 6.67 5.33 9.74
CA ASP A 46 7.93 5.90 10.25
C ASP A 46 7.94 6.03 11.77
N LYS A 47 6.80 6.38 12.39
CA LYS A 47 6.65 6.37 13.86
C LYS A 47 6.77 4.96 14.46
N SER A 48 6.33 3.92 13.74
CA SER A 48 6.37 2.53 14.23
C SER A 48 7.73 1.83 14.03
N LYS A 49 8.57 2.31 13.09
CA LYS A 49 9.91 1.76 12.83
C LYS A 49 10.82 1.70 14.07
N PRO A 50 11.00 2.77 14.88
CA PRO A 50 11.87 2.72 16.05
C PRO A 50 11.35 1.72 17.11
N MET A 51 10.03 1.60 17.27
CA MET A 51 9.43 0.61 18.16
C MET A 51 9.70 -0.82 17.67
N ARG A 52 9.67 -1.05 16.35
CA ARG A 52 10.04 -2.34 15.76
C ARG A 52 11.51 -2.69 15.98
N ILE A 53 12.42 -1.74 15.77
CA ILE A 53 13.86 -1.94 15.99
C ILE A 53 14.14 -2.24 17.48
N SER A 54 13.50 -1.52 18.40
CA SER A 54 13.60 -1.77 19.83
C SER A 54 13.11 -3.18 20.20
N LEU A 55 11.96 -3.60 19.66
CA LEU A 55 11.43 -4.94 19.85
C LEU A 55 12.33 -6.02 19.24
N GLU A 56 12.88 -5.82 18.05
CA GLU A 56 13.83 -6.74 17.42
C GLU A 56 15.10 -6.89 18.26
N ALA A 57 15.63 -5.80 18.82
CA ALA A 57 16.77 -5.83 19.72
C ALA A 57 16.47 -6.58 21.03
N GLN A 58 15.30 -6.35 21.63
CA GLN A 58 14.87 -7.10 22.84
C GLN A 58 14.72 -8.59 22.56
N VAL A 59 14.09 -8.96 21.43
CA VAL A 59 13.94 -10.36 21.02
C VAL A 59 15.30 -11.01 20.78
N SER A 60 16.24 -10.30 20.15
CA SER A 60 17.62 -10.77 19.99
C SER A 60 18.29 -11.03 21.34
N GLY A 61 18.22 -10.06 22.27
CA GLY A 61 18.79 -10.18 23.60
C GLY A 61 18.21 -11.35 24.41
N LEU A 62 16.89 -11.53 24.37
CA LEU A 62 16.21 -12.65 25.03
C LEU A 62 16.62 -13.99 24.42
N LYS A 63 16.76 -14.07 23.09
CA LYS A 63 17.19 -15.30 22.40
C LYS A 63 18.62 -15.69 22.76
N ASP A 64 19.52 -14.73 22.87
CA ASP A 64 20.91 -14.99 23.27
C ASP A 64 21.01 -15.34 24.76
N GLY A 65 20.20 -14.71 25.61
CA GLY A 65 20.03 -15.09 27.01
C GLY A 65 19.55 -16.54 27.16
N ALA A 66 18.48 -16.92 26.44
CA ALA A 66 17.94 -18.28 26.46
C ALA A 66 18.97 -19.33 26.02
N LYS A 67 19.77 -19.05 24.97
CA LYS A 67 20.86 -19.93 24.54
C LYS A 67 21.93 -20.12 25.63
N LYS A 68 22.34 -19.03 26.30
CA LYS A 68 23.32 -19.09 27.40
C LYS A 68 22.77 -19.91 28.57
N SER A 69 21.55 -19.62 29.02
CA SER A 69 20.89 -20.37 30.10
C SER A 69 20.73 -21.86 29.74
N GLN A 70 20.41 -22.19 28.49
CA GLN A 70 20.31 -23.58 28.05
C GLN A 70 21.65 -24.32 28.11
N VAL A 71 22.75 -23.65 27.76
CA VAL A 71 24.11 -24.23 27.87
C VAL A 71 24.51 -24.43 29.33
N GLU A 72 24.19 -23.47 30.21
CA GLU A 72 24.45 -23.58 31.64
C GLU A 72 23.63 -24.69 32.30
N LEU A 73 22.36 -24.82 31.94
CA LEU A 73 21.46 -25.86 32.43
C LEU A 73 22.00 -27.26 32.08
N LYS A 74 22.44 -27.48 30.83
CA LYS A 74 23.08 -28.75 30.42
C LYS A 74 24.37 -29.04 31.20
N LYS A 75 25.15 -28.02 31.56
CA LYS A 75 26.34 -28.19 32.40
C LYS A 75 25.96 -28.57 33.84
N LEU A 76 24.92 -27.94 34.40
CA LEU A 76 24.41 -28.25 35.72
C LEU A 76 23.83 -29.66 35.80
N GLU A 77 23.03 -30.08 34.82
CA GLU A 77 22.48 -31.44 34.73
C GLU A 77 23.60 -32.50 34.75
N ARG A 78 24.68 -32.28 33.99
CA ARG A 78 25.85 -33.18 33.99
C ARG A 78 26.55 -33.24 35.34
N LYS A 79 26.63 -32.10 36.06
CA LYS A 79 27.18 -32.08 37.43
C LYS A 79 26.25 -32.79 38.40
N GLY A 80 24.93 -32.61 38.27
CA GLY A 80 23.90 -33.29 39.06
C GLY A 80 24.03 -34.80 38.97
N LYS A 81 24.09 -35.37 37.76
CA LYS A 81 24.27 -36.81 37.53
C LYS A 81 25.53 -37.36 38.19
N LYS A 82 26.67 -36.68 38.03
CA LYS A 82 27.93 -37.09 38.68
C LYS A 82 27.84 -37.07 40.21
N GLN A 83 27.13 -36.08 40.75
CA GLN A 83 26.97 -35.97 42.20
C GLN A 83 26.03 -37.07 42.72
N GLU A 84 24.99 -37.41 41.97
CA GLU A 84 24.03 -38.48 42.28
C GLU A 84 24.70 -39.86 42.29
N GLU A 85 25.57 -40.15 41.32
CA GLU A 85 26.42 -41.36 41.31
C GLU A 85 27.31 -41.44 42.55
N LYS A 86 27.91 -40.30 42.95
CA LYS A 86 28.79 -40.22 44.12
C LYS A 86 28.04 -40.36 45.45
N VAL A 87 26.80 -39.90 45.51
CA VAL A 87 25.91 -40.16 46.67
C VAL A 87 25.61 -41.64 46.75
N LYS A 88 25.24 -42.30 45.64
CA LYS A 88 24.97 -43.75 45.62
C LYS A 88 26.17 -44.57 46.11
N SER A 89 27.39 -44.25 45.66
CA SER A 89 28.58 -44.96 46.11
C SER A 89 28.87 -44.76 47.61
N LEU A 90 28.68 -43.53 48.12
CA LEU A 90 28.86 -43.23 49.55
C LEU A 90 27.80 -43.90 50.42
N THR A 91 26.55 -44.00 49.94
CA THR A 91 25.49 -44.72 50.64
C THR A 91 25.79 -46.22 50.74
N GLN A 92 26.32 -46.83 49.67
CA GLN A 92 26.78 -48.24 49.70
C GLN A 92 27.92 -48.45 50.70
N GLN A 93 28.90 -47.53 50.74
CA GLN A 93 29.99 -47.60 51.72
C GLN A 93 29.49 -47.46 53.16
N LEU A 94 28.50 -46.59 53.40
CA LEU A 94 27.90 -46.45 54.72
C LEU A 94 27.13 -47.70 55.16
N THR A 95 26.40 -48.36 54.26
CA THR A 95 25.71 -49.62 54.58
C THR A 95 26.71 -50.72 54.92
N GLU A 96 27.80 -50.83 54.16
CA GLU A 96 28.84 -51.83 54.42
C GLU A 96 29.54 -51.60 55.77
N ILE A 97 29.85 -50.34 56.11
CA ILE A 97 30.41 -49.99 57.43
C ILE A 97 29.39 -50.26 58.56
N GLN A 98 28.10 -50.01 58.34
CA GLN A 98 27.06 -50.31 59.33
C GLN A 98 26.87 -51.81 59.55
N ASP A 99 26.98 -52.62 58.51
CA ASP A 99 26.89 -54.08 58.62
C ASP A 99 28.13 -54.66 59.32
N GLN A 100 29.34 -54.17 59.00
CA GLN A 100 30.57 -54.51 59.73
C GLN A 100 30.50 -54.12 61.21
N LYS A 101 29.90 -52.96 61.52
CA LYS A 101 29.69 -52.51 62.90
C LYS A 101 28.73 -53.46 63.64
N LYS A 102 27.65 -53.92 63.00
CA LYS A 102 26.72 -54.88 63.62
C LYS A 102 27.35 -56.25 63.85
N GLU A 103 28.18 -56.73 62.93
CA GLU A 103 28.96 -57.96 63.12
C GLU A 103 29.95 -57.83 64.29
N PHE A 104 30.58 -56.66 64.45
CA PHE A 104 31.47 -56.40 65.58
C PHE A 104 30.72 -56.31 66.91
N GLU A 105 29.56 -55.63 66.94
CA GLU A 105 28.71 -55.52 68.13
C GLU A 105 28.08 -56.88 68.53
N THR A 106 27.86 -57.80 67.59
CA THR A 106 27.42 -59.18 67.90
C THR A 106 28.56 -60.10 68.37
N GLN A 107 29.83 -59.72 68.15
CA GLN A 107 30.99 -60.43 68.69
C GLN A 107 31.38 -59.98 70.13
N GLU A 108 30.96 -58.78 70.57
CA GLU A 108 31.23 -58.26 71.92
C GLU A 108 30.14 -58.55 72.96
N SER A 109 29.04 -59.24 72.62
CA SER A 109 27.89 -59.44 73.53
C SER A 109 27.97 -60.70 74.41
N THR A 110 29.16 -61.15 74.79
CA THR A 110 29.35 -62.19 75.82
C THR A 110 30.50 -61.81 76.73
N GLU A 111 30.23 -60.92 77.70
CA GLU A 111 30.95 -60.86 78.97
C GLU A 111 30.19 -59.92 79.92
N GLU A 112 29.10 -60.42 80.50
CA GLU A 112 28.62 -59.90 81.77
C GLU A 112 29.56 -60.39 82.87
N ASN A 113 30.11 -59.49 83.68
CA ASN A 113 30.58 -59.89 85.00
C ASN A 113 30.48 -58.73 86.01
N LEU A 114 29.94 -59.10 87.16
CA LEU A 114 29.70 -58.28 88.36
C LEU A 114 30.94 -57.51 88.82
N ILE A 115 30.74 -56.29 89.32
CA ILE A 115 31.78 -55.34 89.72
C ILE A 115 31.98 -55.38 91.25
N GLU A 116 33.11 -55.94 91.67
CA GLU A 116 33.76 -55.71 92.95
C GLU A 116 34.82 -54.61 92.74
N ALA A 117 35.15 -53.78 93.75
CA ALA A 117 35.81 -52.47 93.60
C ALA A 117 37.08 -52.41 92.72
N SER A 118 37.81 -53.52 92.54
CA SER A 118 38.93 -53.66 91.60
C SER A 118 38.52 -53.62 90.11
N ARG A 119 37.30 -54.05 89.78
CA ARG A 119 36.73 -54.02 88.41
C ARG A 119 36.18 -52.64 88.04
N LEU A 120 35.97 -51.74 88.99
CA LEU A 120 35.54 -50.37 88.71
C LEU A 120 36.70 -49.56 88.09
N GLU A 121 37.93 -49.87 88.49
CA GLU A 121 39.14 -49.35 87.84
C GLU A 121 39.37 -49.97 86.46
N GLU A 122 39.18 -51.28 86.29
CA GLU A 122 39.25 -51.92 84.97
C GLU A 122 38.14 -51.44 84.03
N TYR A 123 36.92 -51.26 84.53
CA TYR A 123 35.80 -50.66 83.79
C TYR A 123 36.10 -49.21 83.43
N ASN A 124 36.66 -48.40 84.34
CA ASN A 124 37.05 -47.03 84.02
C ASN A 124 38.21 -46.97 83.02
N LYS A 125 39.18 -47.89 83.09
CA LYS A 125 40.24 -48.06 82.07
C LYS A 125 39.66 -48.46 80.72
N LYS A 126 38.81 -49.49 80.68
CA LYS A 126 38.16 -49.96 79.45
C LYS A 126 37.22 -48.90 78.88
N LYS A 127 36.51 -48.14 79.72
CA LYS A 127 35.68 -47.00 79.35
C LYS A 127 36.52 -45.83 78.83
N GLN A 128 37.72 -45.59 79.35
CA GLN A 128 38.68 -44.64 78.76
C GLN A 128 39.23 -45.15 77.43
N GLU A 129 39.55 -46.44 77.29
CA GLU A 129 40.00 -47.02 76.01
C GLU A 129 38.90 -46.98 74.94
N VAL A 130 37.67 -47.35 75.30
CA VAL A 130 36.51 -47.23 74.41
C VAL A 130 36.19 -45.77 74.17
N GLY A 131 36.28 -44.89 75.17
CA GLY A 131 36.10 -43.46 75.01
C GLY A 131 37.10 -42.84 74.03
N THR A 132 38.37 -43.23 74.11
CA THR A 132 39.43 -42.76 73.20
C THR A 132 39.28 -43.34 71.79
N LYS A 133 38.93 -44.61 71.65
CA LYS A 133 38.65 -45.26 70.35
C LYS A 133 37.38 -44.71 69.69
N THR A 134 36.30 -44.53 70.47
CA THR A 134 35.01 -44.06 69.98
C THR A 134 35.03 -42.55 69.72
N ALA A 135 35.83 -41.76 70.44
CA ALA A 135 35.96 -40.32 70.21
C ALA A 135 36.36 -40.00 68.75
N GLN A 136 37.28 -40.76 68.16
CA GLN A 136 37.63 -40.59 66.75
C GLN A 136 36.45 -40.91 65.82
N ILE A 137 35.71 -41.99 66.10
CA ILE A 137 34.55 -42.40 65.30
C ILE A 137 33.40 -41.39 65.44
N GLN A 138 33.13 -40.89 66.65
CA GLN A 138 32.14 -39.86 66.92
C GLN A 138 32.48 -38.54 66.21
N GLN A 139 33.76 -38.14 66.25
CA GLN A 139 34.23 -36.96 65.52
C GLN A 139 34.04 -37.12 64.00
N GLN A 140 34.38 -38.30 63.45
CA GLN A 140 34.15 -38.59 62.03
C GLN A 140 32.64 -38.60 61.68
N LEU A 141 31.79 -39.11 62.56
CA LEU A 141 30.33 -39.10 62.39
C LEU A 141 29.79 -37.66 62.38
N ASP A 142 30.21 -36.83 63.33
CA ASP A 142 29.80 -35.42 63.42
C ASP A 142 30.27 -34.62 62.19
N ASP A 143 31.50 -34.84 61.74
CA ASP A 143 32.05 -34.22 60.53
C ASP A 143 31.27 -34.68 59.28
N ALA A 144 30.94 -35.97 59.18
CA ALA A 144 30.12 -36.50 58.11
C ALA A 144 28.68 -35.94 58.13
N GLN A 145 28.07 -35.80 59.30
CA GLN A 145 26.74 -35.19 59.47
C GLN A 145 26.75 -33.71 59.07
N ARG A 146 27.76 -32.93 59.49
CA ARG A 146 27.93 -31.53 59.09
C ARG A 146 28.14 -31.40 57.58
N ALA A 147 28.94 -32.28 56.99
CA ALA A 147 29.15 -32.33 55.54
C ALA A 147 27.85 -32.68 54.79
N CYS A 148 27.06 -33.63 55.30
CA CYS A 148 25.77 -34.01 54.72
C CYS A 148 24.75 -32.87 54.78
N SER A 149 24.61 -32.21 55.94
CA SER A 149 23.75 -31.03 56.13
C SER A 149 24.14 -29.89 55.17
N THR A 150 25.43 -29.66 54.99
CA THR A 150 25.93 -28.65 54.05
C THR A 150 25.58 -29.00 52.60
N LYS A 151 25.76 -30.27 52.19
CA LYS A 151 25.39 -30.75 50.87
C LYS A 151 23.87 -30.68 50.62
N GLN A 152 23.04 -31.00 51.60
CA GLN A 152 21.58 -30.86 51.50
C GLN A 152 21.15 -29.42 51.25
N LYS A 153 21.76 -28.45 51.96
CA LYS A 153 21.50 -27.01 51.72
C LYS A 153 21.90 -26.58 50.30
N ILE A 154 23.03 -27.08 49.80
CA ILE A 154 23.48 -26.82 48.42
C ILE A 154 22.52 -27.45 47.41
N HIS A 155 22.08 -28.69 47.63
CA HIS A 155 21.10 -29.36 46.77
C HIS A 155 19.79 -28.59 46.72
N ALA A 156 19.26 -28.15 47.87
CA ALA A 156 18.05 -27.34 47.92
C ALA A 156 18.20 -26.01 47.17
N LYS A 157 19.39 -25.38 47.20
CA LYS A 157 19.67 -24.17 46.41
C LYS A 157 19.66 -24.47 44.91
N ILE A 158 20.35 -25.53 44.48
CA ILE A 158 20.40 -25.94 43.07
C ILE A 158 19.01 -26.30 42.57
N GLN A 159 18.20 -27.00 43.38
CA GLN A 159 16.83 -27.36 43.01
C GLN A 159 15.97 -26.12 42.74
N ARG A 160 16.01 -25.12 43.63
CA ARG A 160 15.29 -23.85 43.40
C ARG A 160 15.75 -23.13 42.13
N GLU A 161 17.05 -23.18 41.84
CA GLU A 161 17.60 -22.57 40.63
C GLU A 161 17.14 -23.30 39.35
N ILE A 162 17.04 -24.63 39.41
CA ILE A 162 16.44 -25.44 38.34
C ILE A 162 14.96 -25.08 38.15
N ASP A 163 14.19 -25.00 39.23
CA ASP A 163 12.75 -24.71 39.17
C ASP A 163 12.49 -23.34 38.50
N VAL A 164 13.27 -22.31 38.88
CA VAL A 164 13.21 -20.98 38.25
C VAL A 164 13.57 -21.03 36.76
N LEU A 165 14.58 -21.82 36.38
CA LEU A 165 14.97 -21.97 34.97
C LEU A 165 13.91 -22.71 34.15
N VAL A 166 13.24 -23.70 34.75
CA VAL A 166 12.14 -24.44 34.10
C VAL A 166 10.96 -23.50 33.86
N GLU A 167 10.53 -22.75 34.87
CA GLU A 167 9.46 -21.76 34.72
C GLU A 167 9.82 -20.68 33.67
N GLY A 168 11.07 -20.22 33.69
CA GLY A 168 11.58 -19.27 32.69
C GLY A 168 11.51 -19.83 31.26
N LYS A 169 11.84 -21.11 31.06
CA LYS A 169 11.75 -21.78 29.76
C LYS A 169 10.30 -21.92 29.30
N GLU A 170 9.39 -22.33 30.18
CA GLU A 170 7.97 -22.48 29.85
C GLU A 170 7.35 -21.15 29.42
N ASN A 171 7.65 -20.07 30.14
CA ASN A 171 7.23 -18.72 29.78
C ASN A 171 7.79 -18.29 28.41
N LEU A 172 9.05 -18.62 28.12
CA LEU A 172 9.68 -18.32 26.83
C LEU A 172 9.03 -19.11 25.68
N ASP A 173 8.71 -20.39 25.91
CA ASP A 173 8.06 -21.26 24.93
C ASP A 173 6.64 -20.77 24.63
N GLN A 174 5.87 -20.37 25.65
CA GLN A 174 4.55 -19.76 25.47
C GLN A 174 4.64 -18.46 24.66
N ALA A 175 5.59 -17.58 24.99
CA ALA A 175 5.83 -16.34 24.24
C ALA A 175 6.25 -16.62 22.79
N HIS A 176 7.05 -17.67 22.55
CA HIS A 176 7.43 -18.08 21.21
C HIS A 176 6.25 -18.59 20.39
N GLN A 177 5.39 -19.43 20.97
CA GLN A 177 4.18 -19.92 20.31
C GLN A 177 3.22 -18.78 19.98
N PHE A 178 2.98 -17.87 20.93
CA PHE A 178 2.14 -16.68 20.71
C PHE A 178 2.69 -15.79 19.58
N ASN A 179 3.99 -15.50 19.59
CA ASN A 179 4.62 -14.70 18.55
C ASN A 179 4.65 -15.41 17.19
N SER A 180 4.79 -16.75 17.17
CA SER A 180 4.74 -17.53 15.94
C SER A 180 3.37 -17.46 15.30
N THR A 181 2.30 -17.73 16.06
CA THR A 181 0.94 -17.65 15.55
C THR A 181 0.58 -16.24 15.07
N LYS A 182 1.03 -15.19 15.79
CA LYS A 182 0.87 -13.81 15.36
C LYS A 182 1.62 -13.51 14.06
N ARG A 183 2.85 -14.01 13.91
CA ARG A 183 3.64 -13.89 12.68
C ARG A 183 2.91 -14.53 11.49
N ASP A 184 2.35 -15.72 11.68
CA ASP A 184 1.67 -16.45 10.61
C ASP A 184 0.38 -15.74 10.18
N LYS A 185 -0.39 -15.19 11.14
CA LYS A 185 -1.55 -14.34 10.83
C LYS A 185 -1.14 -13.09 10.04
N MET A 186 -0.06 -12.42 10.44
CA MET A 186 0.44 -11.24 9.72
C MET A 186 0.93 -11.59 8.31
N LYS A 187 1.61 -12.73 8.13
CA LYS A 187 2.01 -13.21 6.79
C LYS A 187 0.80 -13.44 5.89
N LYS A 188 -0.23 -14.16 6.37
CA LYS A 188 -1.48 -14.37 5.61
C LYS A 188 -2.11 -13.04 5.17
N HIS A 189 -2.18 -12.06 6.06
CA HIS A 189 -2.69 -10.73 5.69
C HIS A 189 -1.80 -9.97 4.72
N CYS A 190 -0.47 -10.11 4.81
CA CYS A 190 0.44 -9.57 3.81
C CYS A 190 0.18 -10.20 2.43
N ASP A 191 0.07 -11.52 2.37
CA ASP A 191 -0.16 -12.26 1.11
C ASP A 191 -1.52 -11.90 0.50
N GLU A 192 -2.58 -11.84 1.32
CA GLU A 192 -3.92 -11.39 0.90
C GLU A 192 -3.89 -9.96 0.36
N ASN A 193 -3.19 -9.05 1.05
CA ASN A 193 -3.08 -7.67 0.62
C ASN A 193 -2.25 -7.54 -0.66
N GLU A 194 -1.19 -8.33 -0.83
CA GLU A 194 -0.39 -8.35 -2.04
C GLU A 194 -1.21 -8.86 -3.24
N ALA A 195 -2.01 -9.92 -3.04
CA ALA A 195 -2.94 -10.43 -4.05
C ALA A 195 -3.97 -9.37 -4.45
N LYS A 196 -4.61 -8.69 -3.48
CA LYS A 196 -5.54 -7.58 -3.73
C LYS A 196 -4.85 -6.44 -4.49
N LEU A 197 -3.63 -6.07 -4.09
CA LEU A 197 -2.88 -5.00 -4.74
C LEU A 197 -2.57 -5.34 -6.20
N LYS A 198 -2.20 -6.59 -6.51
CA LYS A 198 -2.02 -7.06 -7.89
C LYS A 198 -3.30 -6.96 -8.71
N VAL A 199 -4.46 -7.34 -8.15
CA VAL A 199 -5.77 -7.24 -8.83
C VAL A 199 -6.12 -5.77 -9.10
N LEU A 200 -6.10 -4.92 -8.08
CA LEU A 200 -6.40 -3.49 -8.23
C LEU A 200 -5.46 -2.79 -9.22
N THR A 201 -4.18 -3.18 -9.26
CA THR A 201 -3.21 -2.60 -10.20
C THR A 201 -3.55 -2.99 -11.64
N LYS A 202 -3.97 -4.24 -11.88
CA LYS A 202 -4.45 -4.69 -13.19
C LYS A 202 -5.71 -3.94 -13.60
N GLU A 203 -6.68 -3.79 -12.70
CA GLU A 203 -7.92 -3.04 -12.95
C GLU A 203 -7.64 -1.57 -13.29
N LEU A 204 -6.77 -0.89 -12.53
CA LEU A 204 -6.33 0.47 -12.82
C LEU A 204 -5.65 0.58 -14.19
N SER A 205 -4.81 -0.39 -14.55
CA SER A 205 -4.18 -0.42 -15.87
C SER A 205 -5.20 -0.61 -17.01
N GLY A 206 -6.27 -1.37 -16.76
CA GLY A 206 -7.38 -1.54 -17.70
C GLY A 206 -8.19 -0.25 -17.87
N LEU A 207 -8.61 0.36 -16.76
CA LEU A 207 -9.37 1.61 -16.72
C LEU A 207 -8.60 2.79 -17.35
N THR A 208 -7.29 2.84 -17.16
CA THR A 208 -6.46 3.88 -17.80
C THR A 208 -6.35 3.69 -19.31
N LYS A 209 -6.28 2.45 -19.81
CA LYS A 209 -6.33 2.16 -21.26
C LYS A 209 -7.68 2.54 -21.86
N THR A 210 -8.80 2.17 -21.23
CA THR A 210 -10.13 2.52 -21.73
C THR A 210 -10.37 4.03 -21.69
N SER A 211 -9.93 4.71 -20.62
CA SER A 211 -10.01 6.17 -20.52
C SER A 211 -9.20 6.87 -21.62
N LYS A 212 -7.98 6.40 -21.91
CA LYS A 212 -7.18 6.91 -23.03
C LYS A 212 -7.85 6.69 -24.38
N GLY A 213 -8.36 5.48 -24.63
CA GLY A 213 -9.09 5.18 -25.87
C GLY A 213 -10.35 6.02 -26.03
N ALA A 214 -11.09 6.28 -24.95
CA ALA A 214 -12.25 7.18 -24.97
C ALA A 214 -11.84 8.64 -25.27
N ALA A 215 -10.72 9.11 -24.71
CA ALA A 215 -10.18 10.44 -24.99
C ALA A 215 -9.74 10.61 -26.45
N GLU A 216 -9.09 9.60 -27.03
CA GLU A 216 -8.73 9.60 -28.46
C GLU A 216 -9.96 9.58 -29.35
N ARG A 217 -10.96 8.74 -29.05
CA ARG A 217 -12.23 8.72 -29.78
C ARG A 217 -12.96 10.05 -29.71
N MET A 218 -12.97 10.72 -28.55
CA MET A 218 -13.54 12.05 -28.40
C MET A 218 -12.83 13.09 -29.27
N LYS A 219 -11.49 13.05 -29.36
CA LYS A 219 -10.74 13.95 -30.23
C LYS A 219 -11.08 13.74 -31.70
N GLU A 220 -11.17 12.49 -32.12
CA GLU A 220 -11.52 12.17 -33.50
C GLU A 220 -12.95 12.63 -33.85
N VAL A 221 -13.92 12.38 -32.98
CA VAL A 221 -15.31 12.84 -33.18
C VAL A 221 -15.38 14.36 -33.22
N ARG A 222 -14.63 15.08 -32.36
CA ARG A 222 -14.57 16.56 -32.41
C ARG A 222 -13.99 17.06 -33.74
N ARG A 223 -12.91 16.45 -34.21
CA ARG A 223 -12.30 16.78 -35.51
C ARG A 223 -13.29 16.57 -36.66
N GLN A 224 -14.05 15.49 -36.63
CA GLN A 224 -15.09 15.22 -37.62
C GLN A 224 -16.21 16.26 -37.55
N LEU A 225 -16.66 16.62 -36.34
CA LEU A 225 -17.68 17.65 -36.15
C LEU A 225 -17.22 19.01 -36.70
N GLU A 226 -16.00 19.45 -36.35
CA GLU A 226 -15.43 20.70 -36.88
C GLU A 226 -15.34 20.70 -38.41
N GLN A 227 -15.01 19.55 -39.01
CA GLN A 227 -14.99 19.37 -40.46
C GLN A 227 -16.40 19.48 -41.07
N HIS A 228 -17.41 18.90 -40.43
CA HIS A 228 -18.80 18.99 -40.87
C HIS A 228 -19.37 20.40 -40.70
N ASP A 229 -19.07 21.07 -39.60
CA ASP A 229 -19.43 22.48 -39.34
C ASP A 229 -18.86 23.40 -40.43
N ALA A 230 -17.57 23.25 -40.74
CA ALA A 230 -16.93 24.03 -41.79
C ALA A 230 -17.59 23.83 -43.17
N ARG A 231 -17.95 22.58 -43.51
CA ARG A 231 -18.67 22.26 -44.75
C ARG A 231 -20.08 22.86 -44.78
N LEU A 232 -20.80 22.79 -43.66
CA LEU A 232 -22.14 23.37 -43.55
C LEU A 232 -22.09 24.89 -43.66
N HIS A 233 -21.11 25.55 -43.05
CA HIS A 233 -20.91 26.99 -43.17
C HIS A 233 -20.57 27.42 -44.59
N ALA A 234 -19.72 26.66 -45.29
CA ALA A 234 -19.42 26.90 -46.70
C ALA A 234 -20.70 26.76 -47.56
N ALA A 235 -21.41 25.63 -47.44
CA ALA A 235 -22.63 25.38 -48.21
C ALA A 235 -23.75 26.41 -47.89
N HIS A 236 -23.85 26.89 -46.65
CA HIS A 236 -24.79 27.95 -46.30
C HIS A 236 -24.41 29.29 -46.95
N SER A 237 -23.12 29.63 -46.94
CA SER A 237 -22.61 30.84 -47.60
C SER A 237 -22.87 30.78 -49.10
N ASP A 238 -22.59 29.65 -49.75
CA ASP A 238 -22.86 29.43 -51.17
C ASP A 238 -24.35 29.57 -51.49
N ARG A 239 -25.23 28.98 -50.66
CA ARG A 239 -26.69 29.11 -50.84
C ARG A 239 -27.16 30.55 -50.68
N GLN A 240 -26.61 31.28 -49.72
CA GLN A 240 -26.98 32.68 -49.49
C GLN A 240 -26.50 33.58 -50.63
N GLN A 241 -25.28 33.33 -51.12
CA GLN A 241 -24.71 34.01 -52.28
C GLN A 241 -25.55 33.74 -53.54
N SER A 242 -25.86 32.48 -53.82
CA SER A 242 -26.71 32.10 -54.96
C SER A 242 -28.11 32.70 -54.89
N LYS A 243 -28.74 32.76 -53.71
CA LYS A 243 -30.03 33.46 -53.51
C LYS A 243 -29.92 34.97 -53.74
N ARG A 244 -28.83 35.60 -53.29
CA ARG A 244 -28.58 37.02 -53.50
C ARG A 244 -28.39 37.31 -54.99
N GLU A 245 -27.60 36.49 -55.68
CA GLU A 245 -27.37 36.59 -57.11
C GLU A 245 -28.68 36.44 -57.91
N ALA A 246 -29.51 35.45 -57.57
CA ALA A 246 -30.81 35.25 -58.21
C ALA A 246 -31.76 36.44 -58.01
N ARG A 247 -31.85 36.99 -56.79
CA ARG A 247 -32.67 38.19 -56.51
C ARG A 247 -32.16 39.42 -57.26
N MET A 248 -30.85 39.59 -57.34
CA MET A 248 -30.25 40.72 -58.06
C MET A 248 -30.50 40.62 -59.57
N LEU A 249 -30.44 39.40 -60.12
CA LEU A 249 -30.79 39.14 -61.52
C LEU A 249 -32.25 39.50 -61.79
N GLU A 250 -33.20 39.00 -60.99
CA GLU A 250 -34.64 39.28 -61.12
C GLU A 250 -34.95 40.79 -60.98
N ALA A 251 -34.29 41.47 -60.03
CA ALA A 251 -34.42 42.91 -59.86
C ALA A 251 -33.90 43.67 -61.09
N THR A 252 -32.77 43.26 -61.65
CA THR A 252 -32.19 43.88 -62.85
C THR A 252 -33.12 43.69 -64.06
N GLU A 253 -33.65 42.49 -64.28
CA GLU A 253 -34.61 42.21 -65.35
C GLU A 253 -35.90 43.04 -65.20
N THR A 254 -36.39 43.18 -63.97
CA THR A 254 -37.56 44.01 -63.68
C THR A 254 -37.31 45.48 -64.00
N LEU A 255 -36.14 46.01 -63.63
CA LEU A 255 -35.74 47.39 -63.95
C LEU A 255 -35.61 47.61 -65.47
N LYS A 256 -35.00 46.67 -66.21
CA LYS A 256 -34.92 46.69 -67.68
C LYS A 256 -36.31 46.76 -68.33
N ARG A 257 -37.32 46.10 -67.74
CA ARG A 257 -38.70 46.09 -68.25
C ARG A 257 -39.46 47.40 -67.95
N LEU A 258 -39.24 48.00 -66.78
CA LEU A 258 -39.97 49.19 -66.34
C LEU A 258 -39.41 50.50 -66.90
N PHE A 259 -38.09 50.61 -67.01
CA PHE A 259 -37.41 51.84 -67.42
C PHE A 259 -36.62 51.61 -68.71
N LYS A 260 -37.00 52.33 -69.78
CA LYS A 260 -36.21 52.38 -71.01
C LYS A 260 -34.93 53.17 -70.73
N GLY A 261 -33.75 52.58 -71.00
CA GLY A 261 -32.44 53.18 -70.72
C GLY A 261 -31.60 52.44 -69.67
N VAL A 262 -32.09 51.32 -69.11
CA VAL A 262 -31.28 50.41 -68.28
C VAL A 262 -30.62 49.37 -69.19
N ARG A 263 -29.28 49.38 -69.28
CA ARG A 263 -28.53 48.43 -70.13
C ARG A 263 -28.31 47.08 -69.46
N GLY A 264 -28.17 47.07 -68.14
CA GLY A 264 -27.95 45.86 -67.33
C GLY A 264 -26.80 46.00 -66.37
N ARG A 265 -26.33 44.87 -65.83
CA ARG A 265 -25.21 44.85 -64.89
C ARG A 265 -23.88 44.98 -65.62
N LEU A 266 -22.88 45.58 -64.98
CA LEU A 266 -21.54 45.70 -65.53
C LEU A 266 -20.94 44.33 -65.89
N TYR A 267 -21.22 43.30 -65.09
CA TYR A 267 -20.83 41.91 -65.40
C TYR A 267 -21.40 41.40 -66.73
N GLU A 268 -22.65 41.73 -67.07
CA GLU A 268 -23.32 41.29 -68.30
C GLU A 268 -22.85 42.06 -69.53
N LEU A 269 -22.30 43.27 -69.33
CA LEU A 269 -21.88 44.18 -70.39
C LEU A 269 -20.38 44.07 -70.71
N CYS A 270 -19.62 43.34 -69.87
CA CYS A 270 -18.18 43.17 -70.01
C CYS A 270 -17.84 41.78 -70.56
N ASP A 271 -17.88 41.64 -71.88
CA ASP A 271 -17.35 40.45 -72.56
C ASP A 271 -15.85 40.59 -72.79
N LEU A 272 -15.07 39.71 -72.18
CA LEU A 272 -13.61 39.69 -72.30
C LEU A 272 -13.18 38.82 -73.48
N THR A 273 -12.34 39.37 -74.37
CA THR A 273 -11.79 38.63 -75.54
C THR A 273 -10.97 37.40 -75.14
N ARG A 274 -10.38 37.40 -73.93
CA ARG A 274 -9.63 36.26 -73.39
C ARG A 274 -10.11 35.91 -71.99
N ASN A 275 -10.52 34.66 -71.80
CA ASN A 275 -11.08 34.18 -70.54
C ASN A 275 -10.05 34.10 -69.40
N GLU A 276 -8.75 34.09 -69.72
CA GLU A 276 -7.64 34.07 -68.75
C GLU A 276 -7.63 35.30 -67.82
N TYR A 277 -8.14 36.45 -68.28
CA TYR A 277 -8.19 37.67 -67.48
C TYR A 277 -9.46 37.81 -66.63
N LYS A 278 -10.43 36.88 -66.74
CA LYS A 278 -11.74 36.98 -66.07
C LYS A 278 -11.61 37.09 -64.55
N MET A 279 -10.71 36.33 -63.94
CA MET A 279 -10.45 36.37 -62.50
C MET A 279 -9.84 37.72 -62.08
N ALA A 280 -8.84 38.21 -62.82
CA ALA A 280 -8.19 39.49 -62.53
C ALA A 280 -9.17 40.67 -62.61
N VAL A 281 -10.04 40.68 -63.64
CA VAL A 281 -11.07 41.71 -63.83
C VAL A 281 -12.13 41.66 -62.72
N THR A 282 -12.55 40.45 -62.31
CA THR A 282 -13.50 40.29 -61.19
C THR A 282 -12.94 40.82 -59.87
N ILE A 283 -11.65 40.59 -59.60
CA ILE A 283 -10.97 41.12 -58.41
C ILE A 283 -10.82 42.64 -58.49
N ALA A 284 -10.43 43.17 -59.65
CA ALA A 284 -10.22 44.61 -59.84
C ALA A 284 -11.51 45.43 -59.73
N LEU A 285 -12.61 44.95 -60.32
CA LEU A 285 -13.91 45.63 -60.29
C LEU A 285 -14.67 45.38 -58.98
N GLY A 286 -14.45 44.23 -58.33
CA GLY A 286 -14.99 43.90 -57.01
C GLY A 286 -16.50 44.15 -56.91
N LYS A 287 -16.91 45.05 -56.01
CA LYS A 287 -18.33 45.43 -55.81
C LYS A 287 -18.99 46.05 -57.04
N ASN A 288 -18.22 46.70 -57.91
CA ASN A 288 -18.75 47.36 -59.10
C ASN A 288 -19.19 46.36 -60.18
N MET A 289 -18.85 45.08 -60.06
CA MET A 289 -19.35 44.02 -60.95
C MET A 289 -20.88 43.89 -60.90
N GLU A 290 -21.49 44.19 -59.74
CA GLU A 290 -22.94 44.21 -59.55
C GLU A 290 -23.60 45.55 -59.95
N ALA A 291 -22.83 46.55 -60.37
CA ALA A 291 -23.36 47.88 -60.68
C ALA A 291 -24.27 47.86 -61.92
N ILE A 292 -25.38 48.58 -61.87
CA ILE A 292 -26.35 48.70 -62.96
C ILE A 292 -25.98 49.92 -63.81
N VAL A 293 -25.81 49.70 -65.11
CA VAL A 293 -25.47 50.73 -66.10
C VAL A 293 -26.76 51.29 -66.72
N VAL A 294 -26.88 52.62 -66.69
CA VAL A 294 -28.02 53.39 -67.20
C VAL A 294 -27.55 54.51 -68.12
N ASP A 295 -28.40 54.90 -69.07
CA ASP A 295 -28.09 55.92 -70.09
C ASP A 295 -28.20 57.36 -69.57
N GLU A 296 -29.19 57.63 -68.72
CA GLU A 296 -29.49 58.98 -68.21
C GLU A 296 -29.55 59.01 -66.68
N GLU A 297 -29.09 60.12 -66.08
CA GLU A 297 -29.11 60.32 -64.62
C GLU A 297 -30.53 60.28 -64.05
N LYS A 298 -31.52 60.81 -64.78
CA LYS A 298 -32.94 60.78 -64.36
C LYS A 298 -33.44 59.34 -64.19
N VAL A 299 -33.08 58.45 -65.11
CA VAL A 299 -33.43 57.02 -65.05
C VAL A 299 -32.75 56.34 -63.86
N ALA A 300 -31.51 56.73 -63.53
CA ALA A 300 -30.81 56.24 -62.34
C ALA A 300 -31.58 56.55 -61.04
N LEU A 301 -32.04 57.80 -60.90
CA LEU A 301 -32.79 58.25 -59.72
C LEU A 301 -34.12 57.50 -59.57
N ASP A 302 -34.82 57.26 -60.67
CA ASP A 302 -36.10 56.54 -60.64
C ASP A 302 -35.91 55.03 -60.36
N CYS A 303 -34.83 54.43 -60.87
CA CYS A 303 -34.44 53.06 -60.49
C CYS A 303 -34.14 52.93 -58.99
N ILE A 304 -33.40 53.90 -58.41
CA ILE A 304 -33.09 53.92 -56.97
C ILE A 304 -34.36 54.06 -56.13
N LYS A 305 -35.31 54.94 -56.53
CA LYS A 305 -36.61 55.07 -55.84
C LYS A 305 -37.36 53.74 -55.86
N TYR A 306 -37.46 53.10 -57.03
CA TYR A 306 -38.12 51.81 -57.18
C TYR A 306 -37.49 50.71 -56.30
N LEU A 307 -36.16 50.59 -56.28
CA LEU A 307 -35.47 49.60 -55.45
C LEU A 307 -35.66 49.84 -53.94
N LYS A 308 -35.73 51.11 -53.51
CA LYS A 308 -36.02 51.48 -52.12
C LYS A 308 -37.45 51.13 -51.73
N GLU A 309 -38.43 51.39 -52.59
CA GLU A 309 -39.84 51.06 -52.37
C GLU A 309 -40.07 49.54 -52.27
N GLN A 310 -39.42 48.77 -53.15
CA GLN A 310 -39.52 47.30 -53.17
C GLN A 310 -38.63 46.60 -52.14
N ARG A 311 -37.80 47.34 -51.39
CA ARG A 311 -36.84 46.81 -50.39
C ARG A 311 -35.92 45.70 -50.95
N LEU A 312 -35.61 45.74 -52.25
CA LEU A 312 -34.82 44.71 -52.94
C LEU A 312 -33.32 44.79 -52.67
N GLY A 313 -32.88 45.82 -51.94
CA GLY A 313 -31.49 45.99 -51.51
C GLY A 313 -31.03 47.44 -51.67
N LYS A 314 -29.76 47.68 -51.38
CA LYS A 314 -29.08 48.93 -51.73
C LYS A 314 -28.33 48.68 -53.03
N ALA A 315 -28.70 49.42 -54.09
CA ALA A 315 -27.84 49.60 -55.26
C ALA A 315 -26.72 50.60 -54.92
#